data_AF-A0A068WQ22-F1
#
_entry.id   AF-A0A068WQ22-F1
#
_cell.length_a   1.000
_cell.length_b   1.000
_cell.length_c   1.000
_cell.angle_alpha   90.00
_cell.angle_beta   90.00
_cell.angle_gamma   90.00
#
_symmetry.space_group_name_H-M   'P 1'
#
loop_
_entity.id
_entity.type
_entity.pdbx_description
1 polymer ?
#
loop_
_entity_poly.entity_id
_entity_poly.type
_entity_poly.pdbx_seq_one_letter_code
_entity_poly.pdbx_strand_id
1 'polypeptide(L)'
;MVNLTTKKKVRSPGTLFANVRYKFGIYFSLINYILIVVSFVSPYWLQRWPRIHTPFRRLGLWEFCLDGYIARLDSKMVSHFECWWIFSPYLSKIFTNLVPWWFLLIQIFFSVALFTQAVLHFVFIFYWCYPIENIERRLRFLQFAAVCHGITFIIFGVEHKNPNWMPYPTLNWASWSYGLAVLSTFLSLFVMLAFAFTWRESKRTLETAGYEFPMSAVMKKREKQAILEQQKRQVTASGLEKLETSVDQTSEHMQSFTNE
;
A
#
# COMPACT_ATOMS: atom_id res chain seq x y z
N MET A 1 -31.37 -25.28 -16.41
CA MET A 1 -30.94 -23.92 -15.99
C MET A 1 -30.41 -24.03 -14.57
N VAL A 2 -29.10 -23.91 -14.37
CA VAL A 2 -28.49 -24.01 -13.04
C VAL A 2 -28.49 -22.61 -12.42
N ASN A 3 -29.27 -22.43 -11.36
CA ASN A 3 -29.37 -21.17 -10.62
C ASN A 3 -28.00 -20.82 -9.99
N LEU A 4 -27.41 -19.72 -10.47
CA LEU A 4 -26.10 -19.18 -10.06
C LEU A 4 -26.15 -18.32 -8.78
N THR A 5 -27.19 -18.43 -7.96
CA THR A 5 -27.49 -17.45 -6.89
C THR A 5 -26.98 -17.81 -5.51
N THR A 6 -26.10 -18.81 -5.35
CA THR A 6 -25.43 -19.06 -4.08
C THR A 6 -23.91 -19.02 -4.24
N LYS A 7 -23.38 -17.80 -4.43
CA LYS A 7 -22.06 -17.46 -3.89
C LYS A 7 -22.17 -17.57 -2.35
N LYS A 8 -22.04 -18.79 -1.84
CA LYS A 8 -21.84 -19.05 -0.42
C LYS A 8 -20.53 -18.33 -0.08
N LYS A 9 -20.65 -17.15 0.55
CA LYS A 9 -19.51 -16.39 1.04
C LYS A 9 -18.84 -17.28 2.07
N VAL A 10 -17.81 -18.01 1.65
CA VAL A 10 -16.95 -18.80 2.54
C VAL A 10 -16.39 -17.78 3.52
N ARG A 11 -16.99 -17.72 4.71
CA ARG A 11 -16.56 -16.82 5.76
C ARG A 11 -15.30 -17.44 6.34
N SER A 12 -14.16 -17.06 5.76
CA SER A 12 -12.86 -17.41 6.32
C SER A 12 -12.78 -16.90 7.77
N PRO A 13 -12.48 -17.76 8.75
CA PRO A 13 -12.41 -17.39 10.16
C PRO A 13 -11.26 -16.43 10.52
N GLY A 14 -10.41 -16.00 9.57
CA GLY A 14 -9.40 -14.95 9.76
C GLY A 14 -9.86 -13.52 9.46
N THR A 15 -11.10 -13.32 8.99
CA THR A 15 -11.53 -12.05 8.37
C THR A 15 -11.67 -10.87 9.32
N LEU A 16 -12.04 -11.04 10.60
CA LEU A 16 -12.24 -9.91 11.50
C LEU A 16 -10.92 -9.18 11.81
N PHE A 17 -9.91 -9.92 12.29
CA PHE A 17 -8.60 -9.36 12.63
C PHE A 17 -7.86 -8.81 11.41
N ALA A 18 -8.03 -9.44 10.23
CA ALA A 18 -7.49 -8.92 8.97
C ALA A 18 -8.15 -7.58 8.58
N ASN A 19 -9.49 -7.49 8.66
CA ASN A 19 -10.22 -6.26 8.36
C ASN A 19 -9.88 -5.13 9.33
N VAL A 20 -9.74 -5.44 10.62
CA VAL A 20 -9.35 -4.47 11.65
C VAL A 20 -7.94 -3.94 11.37
N ARG A 21 -6.95 -4.82 11.13
CA ARG A 21 -5.58 -4.42 10.77
C ARG A 21 -5.52 -3.56 9.50
N TYR A 22 -6.27 -3.94 8.47
CA TYR A 22 -6.35 -3.17 7.22
C TYR A 22 -6.91 -1.76 7.45
N LYS A 23 -7.99 -1.63 8.24
CA LYS A 23 -8.55 -0.32 8.61
C LYS A 23 -7.56 0.52 9.40
N PHE A 24 -6.88 -0.06 10.39
CA PHE A 24 -5.81 0.62 11.12
C PHE A 24 -4.70 1.10 10.17
N GLY A 25 -4.27 0.26 9.23
CA GLY A 25 -3.28 0.64 8.21
C GLY A 25 -3.70 1.84 7.38
N ILE A 26 -4.99 1.93 6.99
CA ILE A 26 -5.53 3.09 6.27
C ILE A 26 -5.50 4.36 7.15
N TYR A 27 -5.95 4.28 8.40
CA TYR A 27 -5.95 5.44 9.30
C TYR A 27 -4.54 5.99 9.53
N PHE A 28 -3.58 5.11 9.80
CA PHE A 28 -2.18 5.52 9.96
C PHE A 28 -1.58 6.05 8.65
N SER A 29 -1.96 5.52 7.49
CA SER A 29 -1.58 6.06 6.18
C SER A 29 -2.08 7.49 5.99
N LEU A 30 -3.32 7.79 6.38
CA LEU A 30 -3.90 9.12 6.28
C LEU A 30 -3.23 10.11 7.23
N ILE A 31 -3.01 9.72 8.48
CA ILE A 31 -2.27 10.54 9.46
C ILE A 31 -0.86 10.83 8.93
N ASN A 32 -0.18 9.81 8.41
CA ASN A 32 1.14 9.96 7.81
C ASN A 32 1.14 10.97 6.65
N TYR A 33 0.17 10.87 5.74
CA TYR A 33 0.04 11.80 4.64
C TYR A 33 -0.16 13.25 5.11
N ILE A 34 -0.98 13.48 6.14
CA ILE A 34 -1.17 14.81 6.72
C ILE A 34 0.15 15.35 7.30
N LEU A 35 0.90 14.53 8.04
CA LEU A 35 2.19 14.94 8.59
C LEU A 35 3.19 15.34 7.50
N ILE A 36 3.23 14.59 6.38
CA ILE A 36 4.09 14.89 5.23
C ILE A 36 3.65 16.19 4.56
N VAL A 37 2.35 16.40 4.35
CA VAL A 37 1.83 17.65 3.76
C VAL A 37 2.20 18.84 4.64
N VAL A 38 1.97 18.75 5.95
CA VAL A 38 2.32 19.82 6.90
C VAL A 38 3.82 20.09 6.87
N SER A 39 4.65 19.05 6.86
CA SER A 39 6.10 19.20 6.75
C SER A 39 6.53 19.86 5.44
N PHE A 40 5.90 19.47 4.32
CA PHE A 40 6.21 19.98 2.99
C PHE A 40 5.96 21.49 2.84
N VAL A 41 4.83 21.98 3.35
CA VAL A 41 4.40 23.37 3.14
C VAL A 41 4.92 24.33 4.20
N SER A 42 5.34 23.85 5.36
CA SER A 42 5.71 24.71 6.49
C SER A 42 7.15 25.24 6.41
N PRO A 43 7.39 26.53 6.73
CA PRO A 43 8.69 27.18 6.61
C PRO A 43 9.62 26.95 7.83
N TYR A 44 9.67 25.72 8.36
CA TYR A 44 10.36 25.41 9.62
C TYR A 44 11.17 24.10 9.59
N TRP A 45 11.89 23.86 8.51
CA TRP A 45 12.84 22.75 8.41
C TRP A 45 14.15 23.06 9.13
N LEU A 46 14.67 24.29 8.96
CA LEU A 46 15.82 24.80 9.70
C LEU A 46 15.46 26.15 10.29
N GLN A 47 15.89 26.41 11.53
CA GLN A 47 15.62 27.65 12.23
C GLN A 47 16.82 28.06 13.08
N ARG A 48 17.05 29.37 13.24
CA ARG A 48 18.03 29.86 14.21
C ARG A 48 17.52 29.72 15.65
N TRP A 49 18.41 29.72 16.63
CA TRP A 49 18.00 29.83 18.04
C TRP A 49 17.26 31.16 18.30
N PRO A 50 16.14 31.17 19.06
CA PRO A 50 15.31 32.37 19.24
C PRO A 50 16.03 33.57 19.85
N ARG A 51 17.08 33.33 20.66
CA ARG A 51 17.82 34.36 21.40
C ARG A 51 19.02 34.93 20.64
N ILE A 52 19.32 34.41 19.45
CA ILE A 52 20.52 34.77 18.70
C ILE A 52 20.11 35.40 17.38
N HIS A 53 20.73 36.53 17.05
CA HIS A 53 20.54 37.20 15.77
C HIS A 53 21.63 36.75 14.80
N THR A 54 21.24 35.91 13.84
CA THR A 54 22.06 35.50 12.71
C THR A 54 21.41 35.99 11.40
N PRO A 55 22.19 36.18 10.32
CA PRO A 55 21.68 36.59 9.01
C PRO A 55 20.61 35.66 8.39
N PHE A 56 20.46 34.45 8.95
CA PHE A 56 19.48 33.45 8.57
C PHE A 56 18.41 33.32 9.66
N ARG A 57 17.12 33.43 9.35
CA ARG A 57 16.04 33.31 10.35
C ARG A 57 15.43 31.90 10.38
N ARG A 58 14.87 31.45 9.25
CA ARG A 58 14.25 30.13 9.09
C ARG A 58 14.13 29.78 7.61
N LEU A 59 13.99 28.50 7.30
CA LEU A 59 13.63 28.02 5.96
C LEU A 59 12.69 26.82 6.06
N GLY A 60 11.84 26.67 5.05
CA GLY A 60 11.22 25.40 4.68
C GLY A 60 11.77 24.91 3.34
N LEU A 61 11.04 23.99 2.71
CA LEU A 61 11.39 23.54 1.35
C LEU A 61 11.18 24.63 0.30
N TRP A 62 10.15 25.47 0.47
CA TRP A 62 9.70 26.40 -0.57
C TRP A 62 9.82 27.87 -0.21
N GLU A 63 10.06 28.19 1.06
CA GLU A 63 10.15 29.56 1.55
C GLU A 63 11.40 29.72 2.41
N PHE A 64 12.13 30.81 2.18
CA PHE A 64 13.33 31.18 2.93
C PHE A 64 13.11 32.54 3.58
N CYS A 65 13.35 32.63 4.88
CA CYS A 65 13.31 33.86 5.65
C CYS A 65 14.72 34.28 6.06
N LEU A 66 15.15 35.42 5.53
CA LEU A 66 16.49 35.97 5.71
C LEU A 66 16.42 37.24 6.57
N ASP A 67 17.49 37.53 7.29
CA ASP A 67 17.58 38.65 8.24
C ASP A 67 18.95 39.33 8.10
N GLY A 68 19.28 39.75 6.87
CA GLY A 68 20.57 40.34 6.52
C GLY A 68 21.58 39.34 5.93
N TYR A 69 21.11 38.35 5.17
CA TYR A 69 21.97 37.37 4.51
C TYR A 69 22.76 37.99 3.36
N ILE A 70 24.07 37.77 3.35
CA ILE A 70 24.98 38.17 2.27
C ILE A 70 25.60 36.90 1.69
N ALA A 71 25.51 36.72 0.37
CA ALA A 71 26.11 35.57 -0.29
C ALA A 71 27.64 35.65 -0.26
N ARG A 72 28.32 34.53 0.00
CA ARG A 72 29.78 34.44 0.19
C ARG A 72 30.64 35.00 -0.94
N LEU A 73 30.11 35.00 -2.17
CA LEU A 73 30.81 35.42 -3.38
C LEU A 73 30.15 36.64 -4.05
N ASP A 74 29.30 37.37 -3.33
CA ASP A 74 28.68 38.58 -3.88
C ASP A 74 29.62 39.79 -3.73
N SER A 75 30.14 40.29 -4.86
CA SER A 75 31.01 41.46 -4.90
C SER A 75 30.30 42.77 -4.53
N LYS A 76 28.97 42.79 -4.63
CA LYS A 76 28.14 43.97 -4.31
C LYS A 76 27.73 44.03 -2.84
N MET A 77 28.02 42.98 -2.06
CA MET A 77 27.67 42.84 -0.64
C MET A 77 26.20 43.20 -0.35
N VAL A 78 25.29 42.76 -1.22
CA VAL A 78 23.85 43.03 -1.05
C VAL A 78 23.31 42.16 0.07
N SER A 79 22.66 42.79 1.04
CA SER A 79 21.99 42.11 2.14
C SER A 79 20.53 41.79 1.80
N HIS A 80 20.15 40.53 2.01
CA HIS A 80 18.82 40.02 1.74
C HIS A 80 17.99 39.89 3.03
N PHE A 81 16.78 40.45 3.00
CA PHE A 81 15.81 40.43 4.11
C PHE A 81 14.49 39.79 3.72
N GLU A 82 13.66 39.57 4.74
CA GLU A 82 12.28 39.08 4.68
C GLU A 82 12.14 37.61 4.25
N CYS A 83 10.88 37.15 4.28
CA CYS A 83 10.48 35.83 3.82
C CYS A 83 10.08 35.89 2.35
N TRP A 84 10.74 35.09 1.53
CA TRP A 84 10.45 34.99 0.12
C TRP A 84 10.29 33.54 -0.30
N TRP A 85 9.37 33.33 -1.22
CA TRP A 85 9.26 32.07 -1.92
C TRP A 85 10.52 31.83 -2.77
N ILE A 86 10.92 30.56 -2.86
CA ILE A 86 12.21 30.14 -3.40
C ILE A 86 12.45 30.56 -4.86
N PHE A 87 11.44 30.54 -5.73
CA PHE A 87 11.58 31.04 -7.12
C PHE A 87 11.07 32.47 -7.28
N SER A 88 11.05 33.26 -6.20
CA SER A 88 10.85 34.71 -6.31
C SER A 88 11.97 35.33 -7.16
N PRO A 89 11.65 36.29 -8.04
CA PRO A 89 12.67 37.06 -8.76
C PRO A 89 13.73 37.68 -7.84
N TYR A 90 13.35 38.00 -6.59
CA TYR A 90 14.24 38.56 -5.58
C TYR A 90 15.40 37.62 -5.20
N LEU A 91 15.13 36.31 -5.06
CA LEU A 91 16.15 35.32 -4.69
C LEU A 91 16.87 34.71 -5.89
N SER A 92 16.43 34.99 -7.12
CA SER A 92 16.96 34.39 -8.35
C SER A 92 18.50 34.43 -8.47
N LYS A 93 19.12 35.53 -8.06
CA LYS A 93 20.58 35.73 -8.12
C LYS A 93 21.36 34.90 -7.10
N ILE A 94 20.75 34.58 -5.96
CA ILE A 94 21.38 33.83 -4.86
C ILE A 94 20.82 32.41 -4.71
N PHE A 95 19.93 32.01 -5.62
CA PHE A 95 19.22 30.73 -5.57
C PHE A 95 20.18 29.54 -5.44
N THR A 96 21.24 29.50 -6.24
CA THR A 96 22.22 28.38 -6.22
C THR A 96 23.00 28.28 -4.91
N ASN A 97 23.14 29.38 -4.17
CA ASN A 97 23.78 29.39 -2.85
C ASN A 97 22.81 28.93 -1.75
N LEU A 98 21.54 29.35 -1.84
CA LEU A 98 20.49 28.95 -0.89
C LEU A 98 20.03 27.51 -1.09
N VAL A 99 20.06 27.03 -2.33
CA VAL A 99 19.47 25.76 -2.78
C VAL A 99 20.56 24.95 -3.48
N PRO A 100 21.48 24.35 -2.71
CA PRO A 100 22.51 23.48 -3.27
C PRO A 100 21.85 22.22 -3.87
N TRP A 101 22.60 21.52 -4.72
CA TRP A 101 22.11 20.35 -5.47
C TRP A 101 21.48 19.27 -4.57
N TRP A 102 22.03 19.01 -3.38
CA TRP A 102 21.49 18.03 -2.44
C TRP A 102 20.14 18.48 -1.86
N PHE A 103 19.91 19.79 -1.68
CA PHE A 103 18.64 20.33 -1.22
C PHE A 103 17.58 20.23 -2.32
N LEU A 104 17.99 20.45 -3.57
CA LEU A 104 17.14 20.19 -4.73
C LEU A 104 16.71 18.71 -4.82
N LEU A 105 17.61 17.77 -4.51
CA LEU A 105 17.25 16.35 -4.43
C LEU A 105 16.17 16.10 -3.37
N ILE A 106 16.29 16.71 -2.19
CA ILE A 106 15.26 16.62 -1.15
C ILE A 106 13.92 17.09 -1.69
N GLN A 107 13.86 18.26 -2.33
CA GLN A 107 12.62 18.80 -2.89
C GLN A 107 12.00 17.86 -3.93
N ILE A 108 12.80 17.28 -4.83
CA ILE A 108 12.32 16.36 -5.87
C ILE A 108 11.77 15.08 -5.23
N PHE A 109 12.56 14.39 -4.41
CA PHE A 109 12.14 13.13 -3.80
C PHE A 109 10.92 13.30 -2.90
N PHE A 110 10.88 14.37 -2.09
CA PHE A 110 9.76 14.64 -1.20
C PHE A 110 8.48 14.98 -2.00
N SER A 111 8.59 15.77 -3.07
CA SER A 111 7.45 16.11 -3.94
C SER A 111 6.90 14.88 -4.68
N VAL A 112 7.78 14.05 -5.26
CA VAL A 112 7.39 12.84 -5.98
C VAL A 112 6.74 11.81 -5.05
N ALA A 113 7.27 11.66 -3.83
CA ALA A 113 6.69 10.78 -2.82
C ALA A 113 5.32 11.29 -2.36
N LEU A 114 5.21 12.59 -2.07
CA LEU A 114 3.95 13.24 -1.69
C LEU A 114 2.89 13.08 -2.79
N PHE A 115 3.25 13.32 -4.05
CA PHE A 115 2.33 13.16 -5.18
C PHE A 115 1.88 11.71 -5.33
N THR A 116 2.81 10.75 -5.25
CA THR A 116 2.49 9.31 -5.31
C THR A 116 1.52 8.91 -4.20
N GLN A 117 1.73 9.41 -2.98
CA GLN A 117 0.82 9.18 -1.86
C GLN A 117 -0.53 9.88 -2.04
N ALA A 118 -0.56 11.09 -2.61
CA ALA A 118 -1.81 11.79 -2.91
C ALA A 118 -2.68 10.98 -3.89
N VAL A 119 -2.08 10.45 -4.96
CA VAL A 119 -2.77 9.56 -5.91
C VAL A 119 -3.28 8.29 -5.22
N LEU A 120 -2.49 7.68 -4.34
CA LEU A 120 -2.95 6.52 -3.55
C LEU A 120 -4.17 6.85 -2.67
N HIS A 121 -4.16 7.99 -1.98
CA HIS A 121 -5.27 8.40 -1.11
C HIS A 121 -6.50 8.81 -1.90
N PHE A 122 -6.33 9.48 -3.04
CA PHE A 122 -7.41 9.74 -3.99
C PHE A 122 -8.07 8.43 -4.42
N VAL A 123 -7.28 7.44 -4.79
CA VAL A 123 -7.76 6.10 -5.14
C VAL A 123 -8.45 5.39 -3.96
N PHE A 124 -7.98 5.57 -2.71
CA PHE A 124 -8.68 5.03 -1.52
C PHE A 124 -10.09 5.60 -1.36
N ILE A 125 -10.32 6.87 -1.68
CA ILE A 125 -11.65 7.49 -1.63
C ILE A 125 -12.60 6.82 -2.63
N PHE A 126 -12.16 6.54 -3.87
CA PHE A 126 -12.99 5.83 -4.85
C PHE A 126 -13.23 4.37 -4.50
N TYR A 127 -12.29 3.70 -3.81
CA TYR A 127 -12.49 2.33 -3.38
C TYR A 127 -13.57 2.16 -2.31
N TRP A 128 -13.98 3.24 -1.64
CA TRP A 128 -15.19 3.22 -0.83
C TRP A 128 -16.46 2.98 -1.67
N CYS A 129 -16.42 3.34 -2.95
CA CYS A 129 -17.51 3.14 -3.91
C CYS A 129 -17.38 1.82 -4.70
N TYR A 130 -16.16 1.32 -4.96
CA TYR A 130 -15.94 0.08 -5.73
C TYR A 130 -14.86 -0.84 -5.13
N PRO A 131 -15.15 -2.14 -4.90
CA PRO A 131 -14.19 -3.08 -4.32
C PRO A 131 -13.21 -3.58 -5.39
N ILE A 132 -12.12 -2.84 -5.61
CA ILE A 132 -10.99 -3.29 -6.43
C ILE A 132 -9.78 -3.48 -5.49
N GLU A 133 -9.42 -4.72 -5.21
CA GLU A 133 -8.38 -5.09 -4.23
C GLU A 133 -7.03 -5.41 -4.91
N ASN A 134 -6.41 -4.43 -5.57
CA ASN A 134 -5.03 -4.57 -6.06
C ASN A 134 -4.01 -4.19 -4.97
N ILE A 135 -3.98 -4.96 -3.89
CA ILE A 135 -3.12 -4.74 -2.71
C ILE A 135 -1.61 -4.78 -3.04
N GLU A 136 -1.17 -5.57 -4.02
CA GLU A 136 0.23 -5.60 -4.49
C GLU A 136 0.69 -4.25 -5.03
N ARG A 137 -0.13 -3.65 -5.91
CA ARG A 137 0.18 -2.36 -6.54
C ARG A 137 0.26 -1.26 -5.49
N ARG A 138 -0.62 -1.29 -4.49
CA ARG A 138 -0.61 -0.36 -3.36
C ARG A 138 0.68 -0.48 -2.55
N LEU A 139 1.09 -1.72 -2.23
CA LEU A 139 2.32 -1.97 -1.50
C LEU A 139 3.54 -1.41 -2.22
N ARG A 140 3.65 -1.60 -3.55
CA ARG A 140 4.75 -1.03 -4.35
C ARG A 140 4.85 0.50 -4.26
N PHE A 141 3.72 1.19 -4.35
CA PHE A 141 3.72 2.65 -4.22
C PHE A 141 4.04 3.14 -2.80
N LEU A 142 3.56 2.42 -1.77
CA LEU A 142 3.91 2.71 -0.37
C LEU A 142 5.40 2.50 -0.10
N GLN A 143 5.99 1.42 -0.65
CA GLN A 143 7.42 1.16 -0.58
C GLN A 143 8.23 2.25 -1.26
N PHE A 144 7.86 2.63 -2.49
CA PHE A 144 8.52 3.71 -3.21
C PHE A 144 8.49 5.03 -2.43
N ALA A 145 7.33 5.43 -1.92
CA ALA A 145 7.20 6.64 -1.11
C ALA A 145 8.04 6.58 0.18
N ALA A 146 8.06 5.43 0.87
CA ALA A 146 8.86 5.24 2.08
C ALA A 146 10.38 5.36 1.81
N VAL A 147 10.85 4.82 0.68
CA VAL A 147 12.26 4.96 0.25
C VAL A 147 12.58 6.41 -0.06
N CYS A 148 11.74 7.11 -0.82
CA CYS A 148 11.94 8.52 -1.11
C CYS A 148 11.98 9.39 0.16
N HIS A 149 11.04 9.19 1.11
CA HIS A 149 11.09 9.89 2.39
C HIS A 149 12.35 9.55 3.19
N GLY A 150 12.75 8.28 3.23
CA GLY A 150 14.00 7.86 3.85
C GLY A 150 15.22 8.58 3.30
N ILE A 151 15.33 8.69 1.97
CA ILE A 151 16.42 9.43 1.30
C ILE A 151 16.38 10.91 1.70
N THR A 152 15.21 11.57 1.67
CA THR A 152 15.09 12.99 2.02
C THR A 152 15.50 13.28 3.47
N PHE A 153 15.07 12.43 4.40
CA PHE A 153 15.40 12.50 5.82
C PHE A 153 16.91 12.35 6.02
N ILE A 154 17.53 11.35 5.39
CA ILE A 154 18.97 11.08 5.53
C ILE A 154 19.80 12.24 4.98
N ILE A 155 19.49 12.71 3.75
CA ILE A 155 20.25 13.79 3.11
C ILE A 155 20.20 15.06 3.97
N PHE A 156 19.00 15.49 4.40
CA PHE A 156 18.90 16.68 5.25
C PHE A 156 19.57 16.47 6.60
N GLY A 157 19.41 15.30 7.20
CA GLY A 157 20.04 14.95 8.49
C GLY A 157 21.57 15.10 8.46
N VAL A 158 22.21 14.73 7.36
CA VAL A 158 23.66 14.87 7.18
C VAL A 158 24.06 16.31 6.80
N GLU A 159 23.36 16.93 5.86
CA GLU A 159 23.79 18.18 5.23
C GLU A 159 23.33 19.47 5.95
N HIS A 160 22.32 19.42 6.83
CA HIS A 160 21.76 20.64 7.44
C HIS A 160 22.78 21.46 8.27
N LYS A 161 23.86 20.85 8.74
CA LYS A 161 24.96 21.51 9.48
C LYS A 161 26.18 21.82 8.61
N ASN A 162 26.07 21.69 7.29
CA ASN A 162 27.19 21.93 6.40
C ASN A 162 27.65 23.41 6.51
N PRO A 163 28.91 23.67 6.89
CA PRO A 163 29.44 25.03 7.03
C PRO A 163 29.47 25.80 5.70
N ASN A 164 29.45 25.08 4.58
CA ASN A 164 29.47 25.67 3.24
C ASN A 164 28.09 26.03 2.70
N TRP A 165 27.00 25.74 3.42
CA TRP A 165 25.65 26.09 3.00
C TRP A 165 25.11 27.34 3.70
N MET A 166 24.84 27.25 5.01
CA MET A 166 24.23 28.33 5.80
C MET A 166 25.24 28.99 6.76
N PRO A 167 25.09 30.30 7.03
CA PRO A 167 25.97 31.00 7.97
C PRO A 167 25.69 30.51 9.40
N TYR A 168 26.76 30.37 10.18
CA TYR A 168 26.73 29.92 11.57
C TYR A 168 25.90 28.62 11.76
N PRO A 169 26.28 27.50 11.11
CA PRO A 169 25.51 26.26 11.13
C PRO A 169 25.29 25.69 12.54
N THR A 170 26.21 25.97 13.47
CA THR A 170 26.11 25.55 14.89
C THR A 170 25.01 26.28 15.65
N LEU A 171 24.60 27.47 15.17
CA LEU A 171 23.55 28.29 15.75
C LEU A 171 22.18 28.05 15.08
N ASN A 172 22.13 27.13 14.12
CA ASN A 172 20.91 26.69 13.45
C ASN A 172 20.56 25.28 13.94
N TRP A 173 19.29 25.03 14.16
CA TRP A 173 18.77 23.74 14.59
C TRP A 173 17.65 23.29 13.65
N ALA A 174 17.55 21.98 13.45
CA ALA A 174 16.50 21.40 12.64
C ALA A 174 15.17 21.53 13.38
N SER A 175 14.23 22.27 12.78
CA SER A 175 13.01 22.71 13.46
C SER A 175 11.86 21.70 13.31
N TRP A 176 10.70 22.04 13.86
CA TRP A 176 9.59 21.11 14.08
C TRP A 176 9.07 20.48 12.79
N SER A 177 9.11 21.20 11.66
CA SER A 177 8.63 20.68 10.37
C SER A 177 9.51 19.53 9.87
N TYR A 178 10.83 19.65 10.05
CA TYR A 178 11.73 18.54 9.80
C TYR A 178 11.48 17.38 10.78
N GLY A 179 11.20 17.69 12.06
CA GLY A 179 10.77 16.68 13.03
C GLY A 179 9.52 15.90 12.59
N LEU A 180 8.55 16.58 11.95
CA LEU A 180 7.38 15.93 11.36
C LEU A 180 7.75 15.07 10.14
N ALA A 181 8.69 15.51 9.29
CA ALA A 181 9.21 14.68 8.20
C ALA A 181 9.87 13.39 8.74
N VAL A 182 10.69 13.49 9.78
CA VAL A 182 11.31 12.33 10.45
C VAL A 182 10.23 11.38 10.97
N LEU A 183 9.26 11.90 11.73
CA LEU A 183 8.16 11.10 12.28
C LEU A 183 7.35 10.42 11.18
N SER A 184 7.04 11.14 10.09
CA SER A 184 6.34 10.57 8.94
C SER A 184 7.16 9.52 8.19
N THR A 185 8.49 9.59 8.21
CA THR A 185 9.33 8.57 7.59
C THR A 185 9.19 7.25 8.35
N PHE A 186 9.26 7.28 9.69
CA PHE A 186 9.02 6.11 10.53
C PHE A 186 7.58 5.58 10.39
N LEU A 187 6.60 6.48 10.35
CA LEU A 187 5.21 6.09 10.18
C LEU A 187 4.93 5.50 8.79
N SER A 188 5.59 6.01 7.74
CA SER A 188 5.55 5.46 6.39
C SER A 188 6.08 4.02 6.36
N LEU A 189 7.18 3.74 7.07
CA LEU A 189 7.73 2.38 7.21
C LEU A 189 6.75 1.46 7.95
N PHE A 190 6.16 1.93 9.05
CA PHE A 190 5.16 1.18 9.79
C PHE A 190 3.94 0.82 8.92
N VAL A 191 3.40 1.79 8.19
CA VAL A 191 2.29 1.59 7.25
C VAL A 191 2.68 0.60 6.15
N MET A 192 3.87 0.74 5.56
CA MET A 192 4.38 -0.19 4.55
C MET A 192 4.44 -1.62 5.08
N LEU A 193 4.95 -1.83 6.30
CA LEU A 193 5.00 -3.16 6.93
C LEU A 193 3.62 -3.72 7.21
N ALA A 194 2.69 -2.91 7.71
CA ALA A 194 1.30 -3.33 7.94
C ALA A 194 0.61 -3.78 6.64
N PHE A 195 0.79 -3.04 5.55
CA PHE A 195 0.30 -3.43 4.22
C PHE A 195 1.05 -4.64 3.63
N ALA A 196 2.34 -4.81 3.93
CA ALA A 196 3.09 -6.00 3.52
C ALA A 196 2.58 -7.27 4.22
N PHE A 197 2.25 -7.19 5.51
CA PHE A 197 1.66 -8.31 6.24
C PHE A 197 0.28 -8.68 5.73
N THR A 198 -0.59 -7.69 5.48
CA THR A 198 -1.91 -7.95 4.89
C THR A 198 -1.80 -8.54 3.49
N TRP A 199 -0.86 -8.07 2.66
CA TRP A 199 -0.56 -8.66 1.35
C TRP A 199 -0.15 -10.14 1.46
N ARG A 200 0.79 -10.46 2.36
CA ARG A 200 1.26 -11.84 2.57
C ARG A 200 0.12 -12.77 2.98
N GLU A 201 -0.78 -12.29 3.84
CA GLU A 201 -1.93 -13.07 4.29
C GLU A 201 -3.00 -13.25 3.21
N SER A 202 -3.30 -12.19 2.45
CA SER A 202 -4.17 -12.28 1.27
C SER A 202 -3.61 -13.27 0.26
N LYS A 203 -2.30 -13.24 -0.01
CA LYS A 203 -1.64 -14.18 -0.92
C LYS A 203 -1.77 -15.63 -0.45
N ARG A 204 -1.50 -15.91 0.83
CA ARG A 204 -1.69 -17.26 1.41
C ARG A 204 -3.13 -17.75 1.28
N THR A 205 -4.11 -16.86 1.51
CA THR A 205 -5.53 -17.21 1.39
C THR A 205 -5.91 -17.55 -0.04
N LEU A 206 -5.39 -16.81 -1.02
CA LEU A 206 -5.59 -17.08 -2.44
C LEU A 206 -4.93 -18.40 -2.87
N GLU A 207 -3.74 -18.69 -2.38
CA GLU A 207 -3.04 -19.96 -2.64
C GLU A 207 -3.84 -21.15 -2.07
N THR A 208 -4.28 -21.07 -0.81
CA THR A 208 -5.11 -22.14 -0.20
C THR A 208 -6.42 -22.35 -0.94
N ALA A 209 -7.13 -21.27 -1.29
CA ALA A 209 -8.34 -21.36 -2.11
C ALA A 209 -8.03 -21.98 -3.49
N GLY A 210 -6.91 -21.60 -4.10
CA GLY A 210 -6.41 -22.15 -5.35
C GLY A 210 -6.09 -23.64 -5.30
N TYR A 211 -5.75 -24.22 -4.14
CA TYR A 211 -5.61 -25.67 -3.96
C TYR A 211 -6.97 -26.38 -3.74
N GLU A 212 -7.94 -25.71 -3.12
CA GLU A 212 -9.30 -26.26 -2.92
C GLU A 212 -10.09 -26.36 -4.24
N PHE A 213 -9.90 -25.44 -5.20
CA PHE A 213 -10.62 -25.46 -6.49
C PHE A 213 -10.27 -26.64 -7.44
N PRO A 214 -9.01 -27.03 -7.70
CA PRO A 214 -8.69 -28.17 -8.55
C PRO A 214 -9.06 -29.50 -7.87
N MET A 215 -8.90 -29.58 -6.55
CA MET A 215 -9.25 -30.80 -5.80
C MET A 215 -10.76 -30.98 -5.70
N SER A 216 -11.54 -29.92 -5.47
CA SER A 216 -13.01 -30.01 -5.45
C SER A 216 -13.60 -30.37 -6.82
N ALA A 217 -13.03 -29.89 -7.92
CA ALA A 217 -13.42 -30.31 -9.27
C ALA A 217 -13.15 -31.79 -9.53
N VAL A 218 -11.98 -32.29 -9.10
CA VAL A 218 -11.60 -33.72 -9.20
C VAL A 218 -12.47 -34.60 -8.29
N MET A 219 -12.70 -34.17 -7.05
CA MET A 219 -13.54 -34.89 -6.08
C MET A 219 -14.99 -34.99 -6.58
N LYS A 220 -15.55 -33.88 -7.09
CA LYS A 220 -16.91 -33.88 -7.66
C LYS A 220 -17.06 -34.79 -8.88
N LYS A 221 -16.00 -34.92 -9.70
CA LYS A 221 -15.95 -35.89 -10.81
C LYS A 221 -15.92 -37.33 -10.28
N ARG A 222 -15.12 -37.62 -9.25
CA ARG A 222 -15.07 -38.95 -8.60
C ARG A 222 -16.38 -39.32 -7.93
N GLU A 223 -17.01 -38.40 -7.20
CA GLU A 223 -18.34 -38.59 -6.61
C GLU A 223 -19.39 -38.89 -7.68
N LYS A 224 -19.42 -38.12 -8.77
CA LYS A 224 -20.33 -38.38 -9.90
C LYS A 224 -20.09 -39.75 -10.53
N GLN A 225 -18.83 -40.18 -10.67
CA GLN A 225 -18.49 -41.50 -11.19
C GLN A 225 -18.96 -42.62 -10.25
N ALA A 226 -18.74 -42.47 -8.93
CA ALA A 226 -19.19 -43.45 -7.94
C ALA A 226 -20.72 -43.61 -7.92
N ILE A 227 -21.49 -42.52 -8.01
CA ILE A 227 -22.95 -42.57 -8.09
C ILE A 227 -23.42 -43.28 -9.37
N LEU A 228 -22.77 -43.00 -10.51
CA LEU A 228 -23.10 -43.63 -11.79
C LEU A 228 -22.81 -45.14 -11.77
N GLU A 229 -21.72 -45.56 -11.13
CA GLU A 229 -21.40 -46.97 -10.94
C GLU A 229 -22.41 -47.67 -10.02
N GLN A 230 -22.83 -47.02 -8.94
CA GLN A 230 -23.89 -47.53 -8.05
C GLN A 230 -25.22 -47.70 -8.79
N GLN A 231 -25.63 -46.71 -9.58
CA GLN A 231 -26.84 -46.78 -10.39
C GLN A 231 -26.77 -47.92 -11.42
N LYS A 232 -25.64 -48.08 -12.12
CA LYS A 232 -25.44 -49.21 -13.03
C LYS A 232 -25.59 -50.55 -12.32
N ARG A 233 -24.97 -50.73 -11.14
CA ARG A 233 -25.08 -51.96 -10.36
C ARG A 233 -26.53 -52.26 -9.94
N GLN A 234 -27.30 -51.25 -9.54
CA GLN A 234 -28.72 -51.41 -9.19
C GLN A 234 -29.59 -51.80 -10.40
N VAL A 235 -29.34 -51.21 -11.57
CA VAL A 235 -30.06 -51.56 -12.81
C VAL A 235 -29.69 -52.98 -13.28
N THR A 236 -28.41 -53.36 -13.19
CA THR A 236 -28.00 -54.73 -13.53
C THR A 236 -28.61 -55.76 -12.58
N ALA A 237 -28.64 -55.49 -11.27
CA ALA A 237 -29.26 -56.39 -10.28
C ALA A 237 -30.76 -56.56 -10.51
N SER A 238 -31.51 -55.46 -10.70
CA SER A 238 -32.95 -55.52 -10.98
C SER A 238 -33.29 -56.13 -12.36
N GLY A 239 -32.41 -55.95 -13.35
CA GLY A 239 -32.53 -56.61 -14.66
C GLY A 239 -32.33 -58.12 -14.58
N LEU A 240 -31.35 -58.58 -13.79
CA LEU A 240 -31.11 -59.99 -13.50
C LEU A 240 -32.30 -60.61 -12.76
N GLU A 241 -32.82 -59.92 -11.74
CA GLU A 241 -33.99 -60.38 -10.96
C GLU A 241 -35.25 -60.54 -11.84
N LYS A 242 -35.47 -59.64 -12.80
CA LYS A 242 -36.54 -59.75 -13.81
C LYS A 242 -36.35 -60.92 -14.77
N LEU A 243 -35.11 -61.18 -15.20
CA LEU A 243 -34.79 -62.31 -16.06
C LEU A 243 -35.02 -63.63 -15.32
N GLU A 244 -34.58 -63.72 -14.07
CA GLU A 244 -34.75 -64.89 -13.22
C GLU A 244 -36.24 -65.21 -12.99
N THR A 245 -37.05 -64.20 -12.65
CA THR A 245 -38.52 -64.39 -12.53
C THR A 245 -39.20 -64.77 -13.86
N SER A 246 -38.75 -64.25 -15.00
CA SER A 246 -39.30 -64.64 -16.30
C SER A 246 -38.95 -66.09 -16.68
N VAL A 247 -37.74 -66.54 -16.35
CA VAL A 247 -37.29 -67.92 -16.60
C VAL A 247 -38.06 -68.89 -15.70
N ASP A 248 -38.28 -68.51 -14.45
CA ASP A 248 -39.05 -69.34 -13.49
C ASP A 248 -40.51 -69.49 -13.94
N GLN A 249 -41.17 -68.41 -14.37
CA GLN A 249 -42.51 -68.46 -14.97
C GLN A 249 -42.57 -69.31 -16.24
N THR A 250 -41.53 -69.26 -17.09
CA THR A 250 -41.49 -70.07 -18.32
C THR A 250 -41.26 -71.55 -18.01
N SER A 251 -40.46 -71.85 -16.98
CA SER A 251 -40.22 -73.20 -16.46
C SER A 251 -41.50 -73.82 -15.89
N GLU A 252 -42.23 -73.09 -15.06
CA GLU A 252 -43.53 -73.54 -14.53
C GLU A 252 -44.55 -73.81 -15.65
N HIS A 253 -44.60 -72.93 -16.64
CA HIS A 253 -45.52 -73.09 -17.78
C HIS A 253 -45.17 -74.30 -18.67
N MET A 254 -43.89 -74.66 -18.77
CA MET A 254 -43.43 -75.82 -19.55
C MET A 254 -43.67 -77.14 -18.80
N GLN A 255 -43.52 -77.17 -17.46
CA GLN A 255 -43.86 -78.33 -16.63
C GLN A 255 -45.36 -78.66 -16.64
N SER A 256 -46.21 -77.65 -16.78
CA SER A 256 -47.67 -77.81 -16.96
C SER A 256 -48.05 -78.55 -18.25
N PHE A 257 -47.28 -78.43 -19.33
CA PHE A 257 -47.61 -79.05 -20.63
C PHE A 257 -47.15 -80.51 -20.77
N THR A 258 -46.21 -80.97 -19.95
CA THR A 258 -45.73 -82.36 -19.95
C THR A 258 -46.56 -83.32 -19.07
N ASN A 259 -47.56 -82.80 -18.35
CA ASN A 259 -48.41 -83.58 -17.43
C ASN A 259 -49.84 -83.83 -17.96
N GLU A 260 -50.11 -83.55 -19.24
CA GLU A 260 -51.28 -84.05 -20.01
C GLU A 260 -50.82 -85.07 -21.06
#